data_AF-A0A2E2CRV8-F1
#
_entry.id   AF-A0A2E2CRV8-F1
#
_cell.length_a   1.000
_cell.length_b   1.000
_cell.length_c   1.000
_cell.angle_alpha   90.00
_cell.angle_beta   90.00
_cell.angle_gamma   90.00
#
_symmetry.space_group_name_H-M   'P 1'
#
loop_
_entity.id
_entity.type
_entity.pdbx_description
1 polymer ?
#
loop_
_entity_poly.entity_id
_entity_poly.type
_entity_poly.pdbx_seq_one_letter_code
_entity_poly.pdbx_strand_id
1 'polypeptide(L)' 'MPGTPYLEEEPRGLLTWPKLLKISIPIITAITAVAWWNDLLLEWGILLTVALTISFLTRR' A
#
# COMPACT_ATOMS: atom_id res chain seq x y z
N MET A 1 -7.22 12.15 -28.97
CA MET A 1 -8.37 11.92 -29.89
C MET A 1 -9.56 12.71 -29.36
N PRO A 2 -10.32 13.43 -30.20
CA PRO A 2 -11.57 14.03 -29.76
C PRO A 2 -12.55 12.90 -29.39
N GLY A 3 -12.97 12.84 -28.12
CA GLY A 3 -14.06 11.97 -27.67
C GLY A 3 -13.71 10.52 -27.33
N THR A 4 -12.52 10.20 -26.79
CA THR A 4 -12.39 8.90 -26.09
C THR A 4 -13.27 8.95 -24.83
N PRO A 5 -14.32 8.11 -24.71
CA PRO A 5 -15.13 8.07 -23.50
C PRO A 5 -14.20 7.73 -22.34
N TYR A 6 -14.27 8.49 -21.25
CA TYR A 6 -13.72 8.00 -20.00
C TYR A 6 -14.32 6.61 -19.77
N LEU A 7 -13.47 5.62 -19.47
CA LEU A 7 -13.94 4.26 -19.25
C LEU A 7 -14.99 4.31 -18.13
N GLU A 8 -16.25 4.04 -18.47
CA GLU A 8 -17.36 4.03 -17.50
C GLU A 8 -17.14 2.95 -16.43
N GLU A 9 -16.37 1.92 -16.76
CA GLU A 9 -15.94 0.86 -15.85
C GLU A 9 -14.41 0.84 -15.72
N GLU A 10 -13.92 0.63 -14.48
CA GLU A 10 -12.48 0.48 -14.24
C GLU A 10 -11.93 -0.73 -15.02
N PRO A 11 -10.83 -0.58 -15.78
CA PRO A 11 -10.25 -1.67 -16.55
C PRO A 11 -9.94 -2.87 -15.65
N ARG A 12 -10.48 -4.04 -16.03
CA ARG A 12 -10.31 -5.29 -15.28
C ARG A 12 -8.83 -5.63 -15.13
N GLY A 13 -8.38 -5.76 -13.89
CA GLY A 13 -7.00 -6.11 -13.55
C GLY A 13 -6.09 -4.95 -13.16
N LEU A 14 -6.54 -3.69 -13.25
CA LEU A 14 -5.76 -2.57 -12.73
C LEU A 14 -5.84 -2.51 -11.20
N LEU A 15 -4.67 -2.51 -10.55
CA LEU A 15 -4.57 -2.28 -9.12
C LEU A 15 -4.57 -0.78 -8.86
N THR A 16 -5.76 -0.19 -8.81
CA THR A 16 -5.93 1.24 -8.52
C THR A 16 -5.55 1.56 -7.08
N TRP A 17 -5.17 2.82 -6.81
CA TRP A 17 -4.85 3.28 -5.44
C TRP A 17 -5.94 2.96 -4.41
N PRO A 18 -7.24 3.16 -4.68
CA PRO A 18 -8.30 2.79 -3.74
C PRO A 18 -8.33 1.28 -3.46
N LYS A 19 -8.12 0.44 -4.48
CA LYS A 19 -8.08 -1.01 -4.33
C LYS A 19 -6.87 -1.47 -3.54
N LEU A 20 -5.71 -0.86 -3.78
CA LEU A 20 -4.48 -1.12 -3.04
C LEU A 20 -4.65 -0.77 -1.56
N LEU A 21 -5.22 0.41 -1.25
CA LEU A 21 -5.49 0.83 0.13
C LEU A 21 -6.45 -0.11 0.85
N LYS A 22 -7.54 -0.53 0.19
CA LYS A 22 -8.49 -1.50 0.78
C LYS A 22 -7.82 -2.83 1.16
N ILE A 23 -6.75 -3.22 0.48
CA ILE A 23 -5.99 -4.44 0.78
C ILE A 23 -4.91 -4.17 1.82
N SER A 24 -4.15 -3.09 1.67
CA SER A 24 -2.99 -2.81 2.53
C SER A 24 -3.37 -2.36 3.93
N ILE A 25 -4.45 -1.58 4.09
CA ILE A 25 -4.90 -1.08 5.40
C ILE A 25 -5.17 -2.21 6.40
N PRO A 26 -5.99 -3.24 6.10
CA PRO A 26 -6.24 -4.31 7.07
C PRO A 26 -4.97 -5.10 7.39
N ILE A 27 -4.09 -5.32 6.41
CA ILE A 27 -2.81 -6.04 6.60
C ILE A 27 -1.89 -5.25 7.54
N ILE A 28 -1.65 -3.97 7.25
CA ILE A 28 -0.77 -3.11 8.05
C ILE A 28 -1.34 -2.97 9.47
N THR A 29 -2.66 -2.84 9.62
CA THR A 29 -3.31 -2.76 10.93
C THR A 29 -3.09 -4.04 11.74
N ALA A 30 -3.30 -5.22 11.13
CA ALA A 30 -3.10 -6.51 11.80
C ALA A 30 -1.64 -6.69 12.25
N ILE A 31 -0.67 -6.39 11.38
CA ILE A 31 0.75 -6.49 11.71
C ILE A 31 1.14 -5.50 12.81
N THR A 32 0.60 -4.28 12.76
CA THR A 32 0.85 -3.26 13.79
C THR A 32 0.30 -3.69 15.15
N ALA A 33 -0.88 -4.31 15.19
CA ALA A 33 -1.43 -4.85 16.43
C ALA A 33 -0.57 -5.98 17.02
N VAL A 34 -0.04 -6.87 16.18
CA VAL A 34 0.90 -7.92 16.60
C VAL A 34 2.22 -7.33 17.11
N ALA A 35 2.76 -6.32 16.41
CA ALA A 35 3.98 -5.64 16.83
C ALA A 35 3.81 -4.95 18.19
N TRP A 36 2.65 -4.32 18.42
CA TRP A 36 2.32 -3.76 19.74
C TRP A 36 2.27 -4.84 20.81
N TRP A 37 1.57 -5.96 20.58
CA TRP A 37 1.47 -7.03 21.59
C TRP A 37 2.81 -7.62 22.02
N ASN A 38 3.83 -7.53 21.16
CA ASN A 38 5.18 -8.04 21.42
C ASN A 38 6.19 -6.94 21.80
N ASP A 39 5.74 -5.70 22.03
CA ASP A 39 6.60 -4.53 22.32
C ASP A 39 7.63 -4.22 21.21
N LEU A 40 7.35 -4.63 19.96
CA LEU A 40 8.23 -4.47 18.78
C LEU A 40 7.83 -3.26 17.88
N LEU A 41 7.21 -2.22 18.47
CA LEU A 41 6.72 -1.07 17.70
C LEU A 41 7.85 -0.28 17.02
N LEU A 42 9.01 -0.20 17.68
CA LEU A 42 10.16 0.54 17.15
C LEU A 42 10.76 -0.18 15.94
N GLU A 43 11.00 -1.49 16.05
CA GLU A 43 11.50 -2.35 14.99
C GLU A 43 10.55 -2.35 13.80
N TRP A 44 9.24 -2.44 14.06
CA TRP A 44 8.22 -2.33 13.03
C TRP A 44 8.26 -0.98 12.30
N GLY A 45 8.39 0.12 13.03
CA GLY A 45 8.52 1.46 12.44
C GLY A 45 9.78 1.64 11.60
N ILE A 46 10.91 1.09 12.05
CA ILE A 46 12.17 1.06 11.28
C ILE A 46 11.98 0.26 9.99
N LEU A 47 11.39 -0.94 10.07
CA LEU A 47 11.11 -1.78 8.91
C LEU A 47 10.24 -1.07 7.88
N LEU A 48 9.15 -0.42 8.30
CA LEU A 48 8.29 0.37 7.41
C LEU A 48 9.06 1.49 6.71
N THR A 49 9.88 2.23 7.46
CA THR A 49 10.67 3.35 6.92
C THR A 49 11.68 2.86 5.87
N VAL A 50 12.38 1.77 6.16
CA VAL A 50 13.34 1.16 5.22
C VAL A 50 12.62 0.65 3.97
N ALA A 51 11.50 -0.06 4.13
CA ALA A 51 10.72 -0.58 3.01
C ALA A 51 10.20 0.52 2.09
N LEU A 52 9.68 1.62 2.65
CA LEU A 52 9.23 2.79 1.89
C LEU A 52 10.39 3.49 1.18
N THR A 53 11.55 3.60 1.83
CA THR A 53 12.76 4.16 1.23
C THR A 53 13.23 3.32 0.04
N ILE A 54 13.28 2.00 0.19
CA ILE A 54 13.63 1.08 -0.91
C ILE A 54 12.61 1.19 -2.04
N SER A 55 11.31 1.23 -1.72
CA SER A 55 10.25 1.38 -2.72
C SER A 55 10.39 2.68 -3.51
N PHE A 56 10.72 3.78 -2.82
CA PHE A 56 11.00 5.07 -3.46
C PHE A 56 12.23 4.99 -4.38
N LEU A 57 13.32 4.37 -3.93
CA LEU A 57 14.54 4.20 -4.73
C LEU A 57 14.33 3.28 -5.94
N THR A 58 13.49 2.25 -5.81
CA THR A 58 13.20 1.27 -6.86
C THR A 58 12.25 1.81 -7.93
N ARG A 59 11.48 2.87 -7.63
CA ARG A 59 10.55 3.54 -8.55
C ARG A 59 11.27 4.40 -9.62
N ARG A 60 12.48 4.02 -10.05
CA ARG A 60 13.19 4.64 -11.17
C ARG A 60 12.70 4.10 -12.50
#